data_AF-A0A0F9SW04-F1
#
_entry.id   AF-A0A0F9SW04-F1
#
_cell.length_a   1.000
_cell.length_b   1.000
_cell.length_c   1.000
_cell.angle_alpha   90.00
_cell.angle_beta   90.00
_cell.angle_gamma   90.00
#
_symmetry.space_group_name_H-M   'P 1'
#
loop_
_entity.id
_entity.type
_entity.pdbx_description
1 polymer ?
#
loop_
_entity_poly.entity_id
_entity_poly.type
_entity_poly.pdbx_seq_one_letter_code
_entity_poly.pdbx_strand_id
1 'polypeptide(L)' 'MDVKLFKKTYPFICSECGEFSHTKYEYCDKCGKEDALRKAAKIDYKNHLN' A
#
# COMPACT_ATOMS: atom_id res chain seq x y z
N MET A 1 -13.45 -10.12 3.72
CA MET A 1 -12.01 -10.47 3.77
C MET A 1 -11.41 -9.85 5.03
N ASP A 2 -10.75 -10.65 5.87
CA ASP A 2 -10.19 -10.20 7.15
C ASP A 2 -9.13 -9.11 6.97
N VAL A 3 -9.41 -7.94 7.56
CA VAL A 3 -8.51 -6.77 7.61
C VAL A 3 -7.10 -7.12 8.12
N LYS A 4 -7.02 -8.15 8.98
CA LYS A 4 -5.77 -8.67 9.55
C LYS A 4 -4.88 -9.34 8.51
N LEU A 5 -5.45 -10.02 7.52
CA LEU A 5 -4.69 -10.69 6.47
C LEU A 5 -4.06 -9.64 5.54
N PHE A 6 -4.84 -8.63 5.16
CA PHE A 6 -4.41 -7.58 4.23
C PHE A 6 -3.24 -6.75 4.77
N LYS A 7 -3.28 -6.35 6.05
CA LYS A 7 -2.18 -5.63 6.72
C LYS A 7 -0.87 -6.44 6.81
N LYS A 8 -0.99 -7.76 6.77
CA LYS A 8 0.14 -8.70 6.85
C LYS A 8 0.73 -8.96 5.46
N THR A 9 -0.12 -8.98 4.43
CA THR A 9 0.28 -9.16 3.03
C THR A 9 0.87 -7.86 2.47
N TYR A 10 0.18 -6.72 2.59
CA TYR A 10 0.60 -5.44 2.02
C TYR A 10 0.96 -4.41 3.10
N PRO A 11 2.21 -4.40 3.59
CA PRO A 11 2.68 -3.44 4.59
C PRO A 11 2.82 -2.00 4.08
N PHE A 12 2.91 -1.79 2.76
CA PHE A 12 3.13 -0.48 2.15
C PHE A 12 2.03 -0.10 1.17
N ILE A 13 1.81 1.21 1.02
CA ILE A 13 0.93 1.81 0.03
C ILE A 13 1.62 3.01 -0.61
N CYS A 14 1.47 3.15 -1.92
CA CYS A 14 1.92 4.33 -2.65
C CYS A 14 1.03 5.52 -2.34
N SER A 15 1.61 6.61 -1.86
CA SER A 15 0.88 7.85 -1.54
C SER A 15 0.37 8.58 -2.78
N GLU A 16 0.87 8.24 -3.96
CA GLU A 16 0.53 8.88 -5.23
C GLU A 16 -0.60 8.19 -5.97
N CYS A 17 -0.46 6.90 -6.20
CA CYS A 17 -1.44 6.14 -6.99
C CYS A 17 -2.32 5.22 -6.12
N GLY A 18 -2.06 5.14 -4.81
CA GLY A 18 -2.80 4.27 -3.89
C GLY A 18 -2.47 2.78 -4.03
N GLU A 19 -1.46 2.40 -4.81
CA GLU A 19 -1.10 1.00 -5.04
C GLU A 19 -0.51 0.36 -3.78
N PHE A 20 -0.94 -0.86 -3.47
CA PHE A 20 -0.41 -1.61 -2.35
C PHE A 20 0.87 -2.35 -2.73
N SER A 21 1.88 -2.28 -1.87
CA SER A 21 3.17 -2.91 -2.10
C SER A 21 3.65 -3.71 -0.90
N HIS A 22 4.44 -4.74 -1.19
CA HIS A 22 5.13 -5.56 -0.20
C HIS A 22 6.53 -5.02 0.11
N THR A 23 7.10 -4.27 -0.82
CA THR A 23 8.46 -3.73 -0.73
C THR A 23 8.45 -2.32 -0.17
N LYS A 24 9.52 -1.99 0.57
CA LYS A 24 9.68 -0.71 1.26
C LYS A 24 10.42 0.35 0.42
N TYR A 25 11.20 -0.06 -0.59
CA TYR A 25 12.45 0.67 -0.89
C TYR A 25 12.95 0.70 -2.33
N GLU A 26 12.09 0.76 -3.35
CA GLU A 26 12.64 1.02 -4.69
C GLU A 26 11.75 2.00 -5.45
N TYR A 27 10.58 1.54 -5.88
CA TYR A 27 9.65 2.34 -6.66
C TYR A 27 8.27 1.74 -6.49
N CYS A 28 7.24 2.54 -6.71
CA CYS A 28 5.91 1.98 -6.87
C CYS A 28 5.86 1.17 -8.17
N ASP A 29 5.50 -0.11 -8.10
CA ASP A 29 5.43 -1.01 -9.26
C ASP A 29 4.48 -0.48 -10.36
N LYS A 30 3.43 0.24 -9.95
CA LYS A 30 2.44 0.81 -10.87
C LYS A 30 2.87 2.15 -11.47
N CYS A 31 3.27 3.11 -10.64
CA CYS A 31 3.53 4.47 -11.10
C CYS A 31 5.03 4.81 -11.26
N GLY A 32 5.93 3.88 -10.92
CA GLY A 32 7.38 4.03 -11.02
C GLY A 32 7.99 5.04 -10.04
N LYS A 33 7.20 5.59 -9.11
CA LYS A 33 7.64 6.68 -8.25
C LYS A 33 8.50 6.19 -7.09
N GLU A 34 9.72 6.70 -7.01
CA GLU A 34 10.69 6.44 -5.94
C GLU A 34 10.23 7.09 -4.62
N ASP A 35 10.50 6.44 -3.50
CA ASP A 35 10.16 6.89 -2.12
C ASP A 35 8.67 7.24 -1.86
N ALA A 36 7.78 6.92 -2.80
CA ALA A 36 6.35 7.20 -2.66
C ALA A 36 5.61 6.18 -1.77
N LEU A 37 6.30 5.11 -1.34
CA LEU A 37 5.75 4.02 -0.54
C LEU A 37 5.77 4.37 0.96
N ARG A 38 4.58 4.56 1.54
CA ARG A 38 4.40 4.75 2.99
C ARG A 38 3.80 3.51 3.63
N LYS A 39 3.85 3.40 4.96
CA LYS A 39 3.16 2.33 5.68
C LYS A 39 1.65 2.39 5.44
N ALA A 40 1.06 1.26 5.07
CA ALA A 40 -0.38 1.14 4.88
C ALA A 40 -1.11 1.33 6.23
N ALA A 41 -2.03 2.30 6.28
CA ALA A 41 -2.86 2.55 7.45
C ALA A 41 -4.23 1.84 7.34
N LYS A 42 -4.97 1.77 8.45
CA LYS A 42 -6.34 1.22 8.45
C LYS A 42 -7.30 2.01 7.53
N ILE A 43 -7.04 3.31 7.34
CA ILE A 43 -7.85 4.19 6.49
C ILE A 43 -7.69 3.84 5.01
N ASP A 44 -6.46 3.60 4.56
CA ASP A 44 -6.17 3.25 3.17
C ASP A 44 -6.90 1.98 2.73
N TYR A 45 -6.93 0.99 3.63
CA TYR A 45 -7.66 -0.25 3.42
C TYR A 45 -9.18 -0.06 3.35
N LYS A 46 -9.74 0.79 4.23
CA LYS A 46 -11.19 1.09 4.18
C LYS A 46 -11.57 1.72 2.83
N ASN A 47 -10.71 2.57 2.28
CA ASN A 47 -10.92 3.18 0.96
C ASN A 47 -10.79 2.18 -0.19
N HIS A 48 -10.03 1.08 -0.04
CA HIS A 48 -9.92 0.04 -1.08
C HIS A 48 -11.05 -0.99 -1.04
N LEU A 49 -11.71 -1.17 0.11
CA LEU A 49 -12.83 -2.10 0.26
C LEU A 49 -14.17 -1.53 -0.24
N ASN A 50 -14.24 -0.21 -0.44
CA ASN A 50 -15.47 0.53 -0.68
C ASN A 50 -15.51 1.09 -2.10
#